data_AF-A0A9X8EFQ0-F1
#
_entry.id   AF-A0A9X8EFQ0-F1
#
_cell.length_a   1.000
_cell.length_b   1.000
_cell.length_c   1.000
_cell.angle_alpha   90.00
_cell.angle_beta   90.00
_cell.angle_gamma   90.00
#
_symmetry.space_group_name_H-M   'P 1'
#
loop_
_entity.id
_entity.type
_entity.pdbx_description
1 polymer ?
#
loop_
_entity_poly.entity_id
_entity_poly.type
_entity_poly.pdbx_seq_one_letter_code
_entity_poly.pdbx_strand_id
1 'polypeptide(L)'
;MRGSIQSANYTPKSPCAKHGAGWKLDLDAGDFEINGPDIQLGSLPSEPQMATVTVGEWAESDLPGNAIERYKFIGDQVMKIPAEHRDSAEFSTEDISFDRDGSDIRTRLTYERPETVDEASARVQARMGASIKLEKGKLTVSHGGVTRVVISGLDQPFVVEGGQTYISEEFLDEGSIGLSAELQSQSDLLSALAASIQAVNFKITDPADQIRQVIRDELKPGGMLHRN
;
A
#
# COMPACT_ATOMS: atom_id res chain seq x y z
N MET A 1 11.07 -5.08 -30.82
CA MET A 1 10.97 -6.41 -30.19
C MET A 1 9.49 -6.76 -30.13
N ARG A 2 9.07 -7.91 -30.64
CA ARG A 2 7.71 -8.45 -30.51
C ARG A 2 7.79 -9.68 -29.60
N GLY A 3 6.73 -9.98 -28.85
CA GLY A 3 6.68 -11.09 -27.89
C GLY A 3 6.71 -10.65 -26.42
N SER A 4 6.80 -11.63 -25.52
CA SER A 4 6.79 -11.38 -24.07
C SER A 4 8.19 -11.42 -23.46
N ILE A 5 8.41 -10.61 -22.42
CA ILE A 5 9.60 -10.63 -21.57
C ILE A 5 9.15 -11.04 -20.17
N GLN A 6 9.89 -11.94 -19.53
CA GLN A 6 9.55 -12.45 -18.20
C GLN A 6 10.79 -12.65 -17.34
N SER A 7 10.61 -12.68 -16.03
CA SER A 7 11.66 -13.08 -15.11
C SER A 7 11.98 -14.57 -15.26
N ALA A 8 13.22 -14.95 -14.91
CA ALA A 8 13.68 -16.34 -15.01
C ALA A 8 12.84 -17.32 -14.15
N ASN A 9 12.23 -16.82 -13.08
CA ASN A 9 11.39 -17.59 -12.15
C ASN A 9 9.89 -17.40 -12.41
N TYR A 10 9.49 -16.91 -13.58
CA TYR A 10 8.08 -16.66 -13.86
C TYR A 10 7.28 -17.96 -13.88
N THR A 11 6.24 -18.03 -13.05
CA THR A 11 5.20 -19.06 -13.09
C THR A 11 3.82 -18.39 -13.11
N PRO A 12 2.94 -18.76 -14.06
CA PRO A 12 1.61 -18.17 -14.15
C PRO A 12 0.74 -18.63 -12.97
N LYS A 13 -0.07 -17.71 -12.45
CA LYS A 13 -1.09 -18.04 -11.45
C LYS A 13 -2.24 -18.78 -12.16
N SER A 14 -2.36 -20.09 -11.98
CA SER A 14 -3.46 -20.89 -12.54
C SER A 14 -4.30 -21.53 -11.43
N PRO A 15 -5.55 -21.94 -11.69
CA PRO A 15 -6.37 -22.65 -10.70
C PRO A 15 -5.70 -23.93 -10.15
N CYS A 16 -4.74 -24.49 -10.89
CA CYS A 16 -4.03 -25.73 -10.56
C CYS A 16 -2.59 -25.49 -10.07
N ALA A 17 -2.00 -24.32 -10.38
CA ALA A 17 -0.63 -23.96 -9.99
C ALA A 17 -0.70 -23.12 -8.71
N LYS A 18 -0.38 -23.76 -7.58
CA LYS A 18 -0.66 -23.24 -6.23
C LYS A 18 -0.01 -21.88 -5.92
N HIS A 19 1.09 -21.50 -6.59
CA HIS A 19 1.75 -20.21 -6.38
C HIS A 19 2.34 -19.66 -7.68
N GLY A 20 1.79 -18.54 -8.18
CA GLY A 20 2.45 -17.76 -9.23
C GLY A 20 3.63 -17.00 -8.65
N ALA A 21 4.72 -16.87 -9.40
CA ALA A 21 5.93 -16.16 -8.99
C ALA A 21 6.50 -15.36 -10.16
N GLY A 22 7.33 -14.36 -9.84
CA GLY A 22 8.05 -13.58 -10.85
C GLY A 22 7.17 -12.54 -11.55
N TRP A 23 7.64 -12.04 -12.68
CA TRP A 23 6.90 -11.04 -13.48
C TRP A 23 6.94 -11.39 -14.96
N LYS A 24 5.89 -10.95 -15.68
CA LYS A 24 5.80 -11.05 -17.14
C LYS A 24 5.19 -9.78 -17.71
N LEU A 25 5.76 -9.33 -18.81
CA LEU A 25 5.27 -8.25 -19.66
C LEU A 25 5.03 -8.79 -21.06
N ASP A 26 3.79 -8.69 -21.54
CA ASP A 26 3.44 -8.93 -22.93
C ASP A 26 3.52 -7.61 -23.71
N LEU A 27 4.51 -7.49 -24.60
CA LEU A 27 4.73 -6.24 -25.35
C LEU A 27 3.69 -6.04 -26.47
N ASP A 28 3.00 -7.08 -26.90
CA ASP A 28 2.03 -7.01 -27.99
C ASP A 28 0.63 -6.69 -27.44
N ALA A 29 0.26 -7.27 -26.29
CA ALA A 29 -1.02 -7.01 -25.63
C ALA A 29 -0.98 -5.81 -24.66
N GLY A 30 0.22 -5.42 -24.18
CA GLY A 30 0.38 -4.44 -23.11
C GLY A 30 0.06 -4.99 -21.71
N ASP A 31 -0.16 -6.30 -21.59
CA ASP A 31 -0.49 -6.96 -20.34
C ASP A 31 0.76 -7.07 -19.45
N PHE A 32 0.57 -6.83 -18.15
CA PHE A 32 1.65 -6.89 -17.17
C PHE A 32 1.20 -7.61 -15.90
N GLU A 33 2.03 -8.53 -15.42
CA GLU A 33 1.77 -9.30 -14.21
C GLU A 33 3.00 -9.28 -13.32
N ILE A 34 2.81 -8.86 -12.06
CA ILE A 34 3.76 -9.09 -10.97
C ILE A 34 3.11 -10.05 -9.99
N ASN A 35 3.72 -11.22 -9.86
CA ASN A 35 3.44 -12.15 -8.79
C ASN A 35 4.53 -11.98 -7.74
N GLY A 36 4.16 -11.39 -6.60
CA GLY A 36 5.06 -11.33 -5.45
C GLY A 36 5.42 -12.76 -5.04
N PRO A 37 6.71 -13.12 -4.99
CA PRO A 37 7.09 -14.39 -4.40
C PRO A 37 6.66 -14.37 -2.93
N ASP A 38 6.18 -15.51 -2.45
CA ASP A 38 6.52 -15.96 -1.11
C ASP A 38 8.04 -15.76 -1.00
N ILE A 39 8.53 -14.82 -0.18
CA ILE A 39 9.99 -14.60 -0.01
C ILE A 39 10.53 -15.91 0.58
N GLN A 40 10.95 -16.83 -0.30
CA GLN A 40 11.24 -18.22 0.07
C GLN A 40 12.68 -18.34 0.56
N LEU A 41 12.87 -18.22 1.87
CA LEU A 41 13.76 -19.14 2.57
C LEU A 41 12.96 -20.42 2.87
N GLY A 42 12.93 -21.37 1.92
CA GLY A 42 12.28 -22.67 2.08
C GLY A 42 10.75 -22.64 1.94
N SER A 43 10.23 -23.22 0.86
CA SER A 43 8.79 -23.49 0.74
C SER A 43 8.38 -24.53 1.78
N LEU A 44 7.42 -24.21 2.66
CA LEU A 44 6.83 -25.24 3.54
C LEU A 44 5.94 -26.16 2.70
N PRO A 45 5.99 -27.49 2.92
CA PRO A 45 5.12 -28.45 2.24
C PRO A 45 3.64 -28.08 2.32
N SER A 46 2.89 -28.31 1.24
CA SER A 46 1.42 -28.14 1.25
C SER A 46 0.69 -29.26 1.99
N GLU A 47 1.41 -30.34 2.30
CA GLU A 47 0.89 -31.47 3.07
C GLU A 47 0.86 -31.13 4.57
N PRO A 48 -0.06 -31.75 5.34
CA PRO A 48 -0.08 -31.63 6.79
C PRO A 48 1.26 -32.00 7.41
N GLN A 49 1.73 -31.17 8.34
CA GLN A 49 3.01 -31.33 9.02
C GLN A 49 2.78 -31.68 10.49
N MET A 50 3.80 -32.20 11.17
CA MET A 50 3.74 -32.27 12.63
C MET A 50 3.70 -30.85 13.20
N ALA A 51 2.73 -30.59 14.05
CA ALA A 51 2.53 -29.32 14.71
C ALA A 51 2.45 -29.51 16.23
N THR A 52 3.04 -28.55 16.94
CA THR A 52 2.87 -28.41 18.39
C THR A 52 1.57 -27.65 18.64
N VAL A 53 0.62 -28.30 19.31
CA VAL A 53 -0.68 -27.74 19.67
C VAL A 53 -0.67 -27.32 21.12
N THR A 54 -0.98 -26.05 21.39
CA THR A 54 -1.16 -25.53 22.76
C THR A 54 -2.57 -25.83 23.25
N VAL A 55 -2.66 -26.59 24.34
CA VAL A 55 -3.93 -26.90 25.03
C VAL A 55 -4.34 -25.75 25.93
N GLY A 56 -3.36 -25.12 26.57
CA GLY A 56 -3.56 -23.99 27.45
C GLY A 56 -2.24 -23.38 27.91
N GLU A 57 -2.32 -22.14 28.32
CA GLU A 57 -1.24 -21.36 28.90
C GLU A 57 -1.81 -20.57 30.09
N TRP A 58 -1.12 -20.62 31.22
CA TRP A 58 -1.58 -20.03 32.47
C TRP A 58 -0.42 -19.32 33.14
N ALA A 59 -0.67 -18.12 33.68
CA ALA A 59 0.27 -17.52 34.61
C ALA A 59 0.35 -18.38 35.88
N GLU A 60 1.50 -18.38 36.56
CA GLU A 60 1.65 -19.15 37.81
C GLU A 60 0.61 -18.72 38.87
N SER A 61 0.16 -17.46 38.85
CA SER A 61 -0.91 -16.96 39.73
C SER A 61 -2.30 -17.55 39.42
N ASP A 62 -2.53 -18.01 38.20
CA ASP A 62 -3.82 -18.58 37.78
C ASP A 62 -3.91 -20.08 38.09
N LEU A 63 -2.77 -20.71 38.40
CA LEU A 63 -2.71 -22.11 38.77
C LEU A 63 -3.11 -22.31 40.24
N PRO A 64 -3.84 -23.40 40.56
CA PRO A 64 -4.16 -23.70 41.94
C PRO A 64 -2.89 -23.85 42.81
N GLY A 65 -2.82 -23.09 43.90
CA GLY A 65 -1.69 -23.17 44.83
C GLY A 65 -1.68 -24.45 45.68
N ASN A 66 -2.83 -25.07 45.90
CA ASN A 66 -2.93 -26.34 46.62
C ASN A 66 -2.46 -27.52 45.74
N ALA A 67 -1.60 -28.39 46.26
CA ALA A 67 -1.02 -29.49 45.49
C ALA A 67 -2.05 -30.49 44.92
N ILE A 68 -3.12 -30.80 45.67
CA ILE A 68 -4.15 -31.74 45.22
C ILE A 68 -5.03 -31.10 44.15
N GLU A 69 -5.43 -29.84 44.34
CA GLU A 69 -6.20 -29.09 43.34
C GLU A 69 -5.39 -28.87 42.07
N ARG A 70 -4.09 -28.57 42.20
CA ARG A 70 -3.18 -28.41 41.05
C ARG A 70 -3.01 -29.72 40.29
N TYR A 71 -2.81 -30.83 40.99
CA TYR A 71 -2.73 -32.16 40.38
C TYR A 71 -4.01 -32.51 39.62
N LYS A 72 -5.18 -32.26 40.23
CA LYS A 72 -6.47 -32.48 39.59
C LYS A 72 -6.63 -31.60 38.35
N PHE A 73 -6.35 -30.30 38.46
CA PHE A 73 -6.41 -29.37 37.35
C PHE A 73 -5.54 -29.83 36.18
N ILE A 74 -4.27 -30.17 36.45
CA ILE A 74 -3.33 -30.68 35.45
C ILE A 74 -3.88 -31.94 34.78
N GLY A 75 -4.35 -32.90 35.57
CA GLY A 75 -4.97 -34.13 35.06
C GLY A 75 -6.17 -33.84 34.15
N ASP A 76 -7.05 -32.94 34.56
CA ASP A 76 -8.22 -32.53 33.78
C ASP A 76 -7.81 -31.89 32.44
N GLN A 77 -6.74 -31.09 32.39
CA GLN A 77 -6.24 -30.52 31.13
C GLN A 77 -5.62 -31.58 30.22
N VAL A 78 -4.81 -32.49 30.75
CA VAL A 78 -4.21 -33.59 29.98
C VAL A 78 -5.28 -34.50 29.38
N MET A 79 -6.37 -34.75 30.12
CA MET A 79 -7.45 -35.61 29.64
C MET A 79 -8.25 -35.01 28.47
N LYS A 80 -8.16 -33.69 28.24
CA LYS A 80 -8.74 -33.04 27.04
C LYS A 80 -7.96 -33.35 25.77
N ILE A 81 -6.69 -33.75 25.88
CA ILE A 81 -5.87 -34.15 24.74
C ILE A 81 -6.37 -35.52 24.23
N PRO A 82 -6.50 -35.74 22.91
CA PRO A 82 -6.83 -37.03 22.35
C PRO A 82 -5.87 -38.12 22.82
N ALA A 83 -6.39 -39.32 23.11
CA ALA A 83 -5.64 -40.38 23.78
C ALA A 83 -4.38 -40.80 23.00
N GLU A 84 -4.48 -40.81 21.67
CA GLU A 84 -3.41 -41.12 20.72
C GLU A 84 -2.25 -40.11 20.71
N HIS A 85 -2.42 -38.93 21.32
CA HIS A 85 -1.40 -37.88 21.35
C HIS A 85 -0.90 -37.54 22.76
N ARG A 86 -1.51 -38.10 23.81
CA ARG A 86 -1.15 -37.79 25.20
C ARG A 86 0.30 -38.10 25.55
N ASP A 87 0.89 -39.11 24.91
CA ASP A 87 2.29 -39.49 25.16
C ASP A 87 3.30 -38.43 24.71
N SER A 88 2.88 -37.52 23.81
CA SER A 88 3.67 -36.36 23.37
C SER A 88 3.37 -35.08 24.17
N ALA A 89 2.49 -35.16 25.17
CA ALA A 89 2.07 -33.98 25.91
C ALA A 89 3.14 -33.55 26.91
N GLU A 90 3.48 -32.26 26.88
CA GLU A 90 4.54 -31.68 27.71
C GLU A 90 4.06 -30.40 28.40
N PHE A 91 4.46 -30.26 29.66
CA PHE A 91 4.39 -29.00 30.38
C PHE A 91 5.73 -28.28 30.28
N SER A 92 5.69 -27.02 29.89
CA SER A 92 6.83 -26.10 29.97
C SER A 92 6.47 -24.94 30.88
N THR A 93 7.44 -24.47 31.66
CA THR A 93 7.29 -23.27 32.50
C THR A 93 8.41 -22.31 32.15
N GLU A 94 8.05 -21.12 31.69
CA GLU A 94 8.98 -20.11 31.20
C GLU A 94 8.70 -18.76 31.85
N ASP A 95 9.76 -18.02 32.17
CA ASP A 95 9.66 -16.61 32.54
C ASP A 95 9.74 -15.77 31.26
N ILE A 96 8.63 -15.14 30.92
CA ILE A 96 8.49 -14.30 29.72
C ILE A 96 8.55 -12.81 30.04
N SER A 97 8.90 -12.45 31.28
CA SER A 97 9.16 -11.05 31.65
C SER A 97 10.30 -10.46 30.81
N PHE A 98 10.22 -9.15 30.57
CA PHE A 98 11.20 -8.45 29.74
C PHE A 98 12.62 -8.48 30.33
N ASP A 99 12.72 -8.37 31.65
CA ASP A 99 13.95 -8.31 32.43
C ASP A 99 14.28 -9.62 33.18
N ARG A 100 13.47 -10.68 33.00
CA ARG A 100 13.62 -11.98 33.67
C ARG A 100 13.56 -11.89 35.20
N ASP A 101 12.69 -11.03 35.69
CA ASP A 101 12.47 -10.79 37.12
C ASP A 101 11.43 -11.75 37.73
N GLY A 102 10.84 -12.64 36.93
CA GLY A 102 9.79 -13.56 37.36
C GLY A 102 8.39 -12.93 37.48
N SER A 103 8.18 -11.71 36.98
CA SER A 103 6.88 -11.04 37.01
C SER A 103 5.83 -11.68 36.10
N ASP A 104 6.24 -12.39 35.04
CA ASP A 104 5.36 -13.13 34.13
C ASP A 104 5.93 -14.53 33.88
N ILE A 105 5.71 -15.42 34.86
CA ILE A 105 6.00 -16.85 34.73
C ILE A 105 4.74 -17.54 34.21
N ARG A 106 4.87 -18.23 33.07
CA ARG A 106 3.79 -18.98 32.45
C ARG A 106 4.10 -20.44 32.35
N THR A 107 3.11 -21.25 32.68
CA THR A 107 3.09 -22.68 32.42
C THR A 107 2.21 -22.96 31.21
N ARG A 108 2.74 -23.68 30.23
CA ARG A 108 2.05 -24.08 29.00
C ARG A 108 1.97 -25.59 28.91
N LEU A 109 0.81 -26.09 28.48
CA LEU A 109 0.61 -27.49 28.09
C LEU A 109 0.51 -27.60 26.57
N THR A 110 1.43 -28.35 25.98
CA THR A 110 1.44 -28.62 24.54
C THR A 110 1.41 -30.11 24.26
N TYR A 111 1.04 -30.50 23.04
CA TYR A 111 1.24 -31.86 22.52
C TYR A 111 1.50 -31.81 21.02
N GLU A 112 1.98 -32.91 20.45
CA GLU A 112 2.25 -33.00 19.02
C GLU A 112 1.16 -33.80 18.28
N ARG A 113 0.71 -33.25 17.15
CA ARG A 113 -0.09 -34.01 16.18
C ARG A 113 0.13 -33.49 14.76
N PRO A 114 -0.20 -34.28 13.74
CA PRO A 114 -0.33 -33.74 12.40
C PRO A 114 -1.35 -32.61 12.38
N GLU A 115 -1.03 -31.55 11.62
CA GLU A 115 -2.00 -30.52 11.23
C GLU A 115 -3.26 -31.18 10.66
N THR A 116 -4.41 -30.55 10.88
CA THR A 116 -5.61 -30.89 10.11
C THR A 116 -5.46 -30.39 8.67
N VAL A 117 -6.30 -30.90 7.77
CA VAL A 117 -6.35 -30.41 6.38
C VAL A 117 -6.66 -28.91 6.34
N ASP A 118 -7.50 -28.42 7.26
CA ASP A 118 -7.86 -27.02 7.36
C ASP A 118 -6.70 -26.17 7.91
N GLU A 119 -5.97 -26.65 8.91
CA GLU A 119 -4.77 -25.98 9.45
C GLU A 119 -3.66 -25.89 8.38
N ALA A 120 -3.41 -26.98 7.66
CA ALA A 120 -2.46 -27.01 6.55
C ALA A 120 -2.87 -26.05 5.41
N SER A 121 -4.16 -26.03 5.08
CA SER A 121 -4.72 -25.11 4.08
C SER A 121 -4.62 -23.65 4.52
N ALA A 122 -4.91 -23.35 5.78
CA ALA A 122 -4.79 -22.01 6.36
C ALA A 122 -3.34 -21.53 6.35
N ARG A 123 -2.38 -22.39 6.68
CA ARG A 123 -0.94 -22.09 6.59
C ARG A 123 -0.51 -21.75 5.17
N VAL A 124 -1.02 -22.48 4.17
CA VAL A 124 -0.76 -22.19 2.75
C VAL A 124 -1.43 -20.88 2.31
N GLN A 125 -2.66 -20.62 2.75
CA GLN A 125 -3.39 -19.39 2.44
C GLN A 125 -2.77 -18.14 3.07
N ALA A 126 -2.31 -18.23 4.32
CA ALA A 126 -1.60 -17.16 5.02
C ALA A 126 -0.32 -16.71 4.30
N ARG A 127 0.20 -17.54 3.39
CA ARG A 127 1.37 -17.26 2.54
C ARG A 127 1.04 -16.72 1.17
N MET A 128 -0.24 -16.66 0.78
CA MET A 128 -0.60 -16.11 -0.53
C MET A 128 -0.29 -14.62 -0.55
N GLY A 129 0.84 -14.26 -1.16
CA GLY A 129 1.33 -12.89 -1.24
C GLY A 129 0.44 -11.97 -2.09
N ALA A 130 0.92 -10.74 -2.25
CA ALA A 130 0.29 -9.76 -3.12
C ALA A 130 0.55 -10.08 -4.60
N SER A 131 -0.43 -9.83 -5.46
CA SER A 131 -0.27 -9.84 -6.91
C SER A 131 -0.88 -8.59 -7.52
N ILE A 132 -0.21 -8.02 -8.51
CA ILE A 132 -0.70 -6.89 -9.30
C ILE A 132 -0.78 -7.34 -10.75
N LYS A 133 -1.94 -7.12 -11.38
CA LYS A 133 -2.19 -7.52 -12.78
C LYS A 133 -2.81 -6.37 -13.54
N LEU A 134 -2.26 -6.07 -14.71
CA LEU A 134 -2.87 -5.25 -15.73
C LEU A 134 -3.24 -6.17 -16.90
N GLU A 135 -4.52 -6.37 -17.13
CA GLU A 135 -5.02 -7.17 -18.27
C GLU A 135 -6.19 -6.42 -18.91
N LYS A 136 -6.17 -6.23 -20.24
CA LYS A 136 -7.28 -5.61 -21.00
C LYS A 136 -7.75 -4.26 -20.41
N GLY A 137 -6.81 -3.42 -19.97
CA GLY A 137 -7.10 -2.10 -19.39
C GLY A 137 -7.60 -2.12 -17.93
N LYS A 138 -7.61 -3.27 -17.27
CA LYS A 138 -8.03 -3.40 -15.87
C LYS A 138 -6.83 -3.64 -14.96
N LEU A 139 -6.56 -2.74 -14.01
CA LEU A 139 -5.58 -2.98 -12.95
C LEU A 139 -6.24 -3.69 -11.78
N THR A 140 -5.69 -4.82 -11.36
CA THR A 140 -6.18 -5.62 -10.24
C THR A 140 -5.05 -5.83 -9.23
N VAL A 141 -5.31 -5.51 -7.97
CA VAL A 141 -4.45 -5.82 -6.83
C VAL A 141 -5.14 -6.88 -5.98
N SER A 142 -4.46 -8.00 -5.77
CA SER A 142 -4.94 -9.09 -4.92
C SER A 142 -3.96 -9.34 -3.77
N HIS A 143 -4.48 -9.77 -2.63
CA HIS A 143 -3.70 -10.18 -1.46
C HIS A 143 -4.36 -11.41 -0.82
N GLY A 144 -3.59 -12.43 -0.46
CA GLY A 144 -4.16 -13.67 0.08
C GLY A 144 -4.94 -14.47 -0.98
N GLY A 145 -4.66 -14.27 -2.28
CA GLY A 145 -5.48 -14.81 -3.37
C GLY A 145 -6.82 -14.10 -3.60
N VAL A 146 -7.20 -13.15 -2.74
CA VAL A 146 -8.45 -12.39 -2.83
C VAL A 146 -8.19 -11.05 -3.50
N THR A 147 -9.01 -10.68 -4.48
CA THR A 147 -8.98 -9.33 -5.08
C THR A 147 -9.36 -8.29 -4.04
N ARG A 148 -8.55 -7.25 -3.90
CA ARG A 148 -8.76 -6.17 -2.93
C ARG A 148 -9.04 -4.85 -3.61
N VAL A 149 -8.31 -4.54 -4.68
CA VAL A 149 -8.49 -3.31 -5.43
C VAL A 149 -8.62 -3.63 -6.91
N VAL A 150 -9.58 -2.98 -7.56
CA VAL A 150 -9.80 -3.02 -9.01
C VAL A 150 -9.88 -1.59 -9.52
N ILE A 151 -9.08 -1.27 -10.53
CA ILE A 151 -9.21 -0.02 -11.28
C ILE A 151 -9.75 -0.39 -12.67
N SER A 152 -10.88 0.21 -13.03
CA SER A 152 -11.59 -0.03 -14.29
C SER A 152 -12.55 1.12 -14.61
N GLY A 153 -13.13 1.15 -15.80
CA GLY A 153 -14.19 2.10 -16.17
C GLY A 153 -15.47 1.87 -15.38
N LEU A 154 -15.64 2.65 -14.30
CA LEU A 154 -16.83 2.69 -13.46
C LEU A 154 -17.49 4.06 -13.57
N ASP A 155 -18.82 4.09 -13.51
CA ASP A 155 -19.59 5.34 -13.48
C ASP A 155 -19.45 6.12 -12.16
N GLN A 156 -18.95 5.48 -11.10
CA GLN A 156 -18.77 6.08 -9.78
C GLN A 156 -17.29 6.06 -9.35
N PRO A 157 -16.81 7.09 -8.65
CA PRO A 157 -15.39 7.25 -8.33
C PRO A 157 -14.85 6.14 -7.42
N PHE A 158 -15.65 5.69 -6.45
CA PHE A 158 -15.32 4.57 -5.56
C PHE A 158 -16.55 3.71 -5.31
N VAL A 159 -16.39 2.39 -5.38
CA VAL A 159 -17.42 1.41 -4.99
C VAL A 159 -16.78 0.36 -4.09
N VAL A 160 -17.41 0.04 -2.96
CA VAL A 160 -16.98 -1.06 -2.10
C VAL A 160 -18.06 -2.13 -2.11
N GLU A 161 -17.74 -3.29 -2.68
CA GLU A 161 -18.68 -4.41 -2.78
C GLU A 161 -17.95 -5.74 -2.51
N GLY A 162 -18.55 -6.59 -1.69
CA GLY A 162 -18.00 -7.92 -1.39
C GLY A 162 -16.59 -7.90 -0.77
N GLY A 163 -16.23 -6.82 -0.06
CA GLY A 163 -14.89 -6.65 0.52
C GLY A 163 -13.79 -6.28 -0.49
N GLN A 164 -14.18 -5.85 -1.69
CA GLN A 164 -13.32 -5.33 -2.75
C GLN A 164 -13.60 -3.85 -2.95
N THR A 165 -12.55 -3.08 -3.23
CA THR A 165 -12.63 -1.66 -3.59
C THR A 165 -12.44 -1.53 -5.08
N TYR A 166 -13.38 -0.87 -5.73
CA TYR A 166 -13.33 -0.52 -7.14
C TYR A 166 -13.11 0.99 -7.24
N ILE A 167 -12.18 1.40 -8.10
CA ILE A 167 -11.81 2.81 -8.34
C ILE A 167 -12.02 3.09 -9.84
N SER A 168 -12.71 4.18 -10.16
CA SER A 168 -12.88 4.58 -11.56
C SER A 168 -11.57 5.10 -12.16
N GLU A 169 -11.27 4.70 -13.39
CA GLU A 169 -10.14 5.23 -14.16
C GLU A 169 -10.31 6.73 -14.45
N GLU A 170 -11.53 7.17 -14.79
CA GLU A 170 -11.84 8.58 -15.05
C GLU A 170 -11.57 9.46 -13.82
N PHE A 171 -11.89 8.95 -12.62
CA PHE A 171 -11.61 9.64 -11.36
C PHE A 171 -10.10 9.79 -11.10
N LEU A 172 -9.29 8.81 -11.51
CA LEU A 172 -7.83 8.90 -11.39
C LEU A 172 -7.24 9.89 -12.38
N ASP A 173 -7.80 9.98 -13.59
CA ASP A 173 -7.40 10.97 -14.58
C ASP A 173 -7.70 12.39 -14.10
N GLU A 174 -8.90 12.63 -13.55
CA GLU A 174 -9.27 13.92 -12.92
C GLU A 174 -8.37 14.28 -11.74
N GLY A 175 -8.01 13.29 -10.92
CA GLY A 175 -7.15 13.47 -9.75
C GLY A 175 -5.65 13.49 -10.07
N SER A 176 -5.27 13.16 -11.31
CA SER A 176 -3.87 13.15 -11.72
C SER A 176 -3.36 14.60 -11.81
N ILE A 177 -2.34 14.91 -11.00
CA ILE A 177 -1.57 16.14 -11.22
C ILE A 177 -0.72 15.88 -12.48
N GLY A 178 -1.33 16.07 -13.64
CA GLY A 178 -0.59 16.12 -14.89
C GLY A 178 0.50 17.18 -14.77
N LEU A 179 1.67 16.93 -15.36
CA LEU A 179 2.77 17.91 -15.45
C LEU A 179 2.41 19.16 -16.29
N SER A 180 1.12 19.45 -16.49
CA SER A 180 0.60 20.28 -17.54
C SER A 180 -0.71 20.95 -17.10
N ALA A 181 -0.55 22.04 -16.34
CA ALA A 181 -1.48 23.17 -16.32
C ALA A 181 -0.81 24.45 -15.79
N GLU A 182 0.25 24.32 -14.97
CA GLU A 182 0.92 25.47 -14.32
C GLU A 182 2.29 25.83 -14.90
N LEU A 183 2.82 25.05 -15.85
CA LEU A 183 3.77 25.59 -16.83
C LEU A 183 2.97 26.28 -17.93
N GLN A 184 2.25 27.34 -17.55
CA GLN A 184 1.86 28.41 -18.49
C GLN A 184 3.10 28.72 -19.31
N SER A 185 2.96 28.57 -20.62
CA SER A 185 4.10 28.58 -21.52
C SER A 185 4.96 29.82 -21.23
N GLN A 186 6.30 29.70 -21.23
CA GLN A 186 7.17 30.87 -21.05
C GLN A 186 6.77 32.03 -21.98
N SER A 187 6.18 31.73 -23.14
CA SER A 187 5.57 32.70 -24.06
C SER A 187 4.42 33.51 -23.48
N ASP A 188 3.54 32.92 -22.66
CA ASP A 188 2.40 33.63 -22.05
C ASP A 188 2.88 34.58 -20.96
N LEU A 189 3.84 34.14 -20.14
CA LEU A 189 4.48 34.99 -19.12
C LEU A 189 5.28 36.13 -19.75
N LEU A 190 6.02 35.87 -20.84
CA LEU A 190 6.75 36.91 -21.57
C LEU A 190 5.80 37.91 -22.24
N SER A 191 4.67 37.45 -22.76
CA SER A 191 3.65 38.32 -23.36
C SER A 191 2.99 39.23 -22.32
N ALA A 192 2.65 38.69 -21.15
CA ALA A 192 2.08 39.46 -20.04
C ALA A 192 3.07 40.48 -19.46
N LEU A 193 4.36 40.12 -19.37
CA LEU A 193 5.42 41.04 -18.94
C LEU A 193 5.65 42.17 -19.96
N ALA A 194 5.68 41.85 -21.25
CA ALA A 194 5.84 42.85 -22.31
C ALA A 194 4.70 43.88 -22.33
N ALA A 195 3.45 43.42 -22.17
CA ALA A 195 2.28 44.29 -22.05
C ALA A 195 2.38 45.21 -20.81
N SER A 196 2.86 44.68 -19.69
CA SER A 196 3.04 45.45 -18.45
C SER A 196 4.13 46.52 -18.58
N ILE A 197 5.24 46.21 -19.24
CA ILE A 197 6.32 47.19 -19.51
C ILE A 197 5.83 48.30 -20.44
N GLN A 198 5.04 47.99 -21.48
CA GLN A 198 4.44 49.01 -22.35
C GLN A 198 3.50 49.95 -21.59
N ALA A 199 2.69 49.41 -20.66
CA ALA A 199 1.78 50.21 -19.84
C ALA A 199 2.52 51.17 -18.90
N VAL A 200 3.71 50.80 -18.41
CA VAL A 200 4.57 51.67 -17.60
C VAL A 200 5.26 52.73 -18.46
N ASN A 201 5.68 52.39 -19.68
CA ASN A 201 6.39 53.33 -20.56
C ASN A 201 5.50 54.51 -21.01
N PHE A 202 4.17 54.36 -20.99
CA PHE A 202 3.23 55.45 -21.30
C PHE A 202 3.06 56.46 -20.16
N LYS A 203 3.54 56.15 -18.94
CA LYS A 203 3.44 57.02 -17.76
C LYS A 203 4.71 57.80 -17.46
N ILE A 204 5.81 57.54 -18.18
CA ILE A 204 7.01 58.38 -18.12
C ILE A 204 6.84 59.45 -19.19
N THR A 205 6.11 60.52 -18.87
CA THR A 205 6.17 61.74 -19.69
C THR A 205 7.60 62.24 -19.60
N ASP A 206 8.32 62.29 -20.74
CA ASP A 206 9.65 62.89 -20.81
C ASP A 206 9.56 64.29 -20.17
N PRO A 207 10.34 64.58 -19.11
CA PRO A 207 10.34 65.91 -18.48
C PRO A 207 10.55 67.03 -19.51
N ALA A 208 11.29 66.75 -20.59
CA ALA A 208 11.48 67.69 -21.69
C ALA A 208 10.17 68.03 -22.42
N ASP A 209 9.25 67.07 -22.57
CA ASP A 209 7.96 67.31 -23.22
C ASP A 209 6.98 68.06 -22.32
N GLN A 210 7.01 67.83 -21.00
CA GLN A 210 6.29 68.69 -20.05
C GLN A 210 6.83 70.13 -20.08
N ILE A 211 8.15 70.31 -20.07
CA ILE A 211 8.77 71.64 -20.15
C ILE A 211 8.41 72.34 -21.47
N ARG A 212 8.48 71.64 -22.61
CA ARG A 212 8.07 72.19 -23.91
C ARG A 212 6.60 72.59 -23.93
N GLN A 213 5.73 71.81 -23.28
CA GLN A 213 4.31 72.11 -23.24
C GLN A 213 4.03 73.39 -22.44
N VAL A 214 4.67 73.53 -21.27
CA VAL A 214 4.58 74.77 -20.46
C VAL A 214 5.10 75.97 -21.24
N ILE A 215 6.25 75.86 -21.92
CA ILE A 215 6.79 76.95 -22.73
C ILE A 215 5.84 77.34 -23.87
N ARG A 216 5.22 76.36 -24.56
CA ARG A 216 4.25 76.66 -25.62
C ARG A 216 3.04 77.40 -25.08
N ASP A 217 2.59 77.09 -23.88
CA ASP A 217 1.43 77.73 -23.27
C ASP A 217 1.77 79.17 -22.81
N GLU A 218 2.96 79.39 -22.26
CA GLU A 218 3.44 80.72 -21.86
C GLU A 218 3.74 81.67 -23.05
N LEU A 219 3.94 81.12 -24.26
CA LEU A 219 4.17 81.88 -25.49
C LEU A 219 2.87 82.26 -26.23
N LYS A 220 1.69 81.82 -25.76
CA LYS A 220 0.39 82.20 -26.35
C LYS A 220 -0.07 83.57 -25.82
N PRO A 221 -0.95 84.29 -26.55
CA PRO A 221 -1.48 85.59 -26.11
C PRO A 221 -2.05 85.55 -24.69
N GLY A 222 -1.51 86.41 -23.80
CA GLY A 222 -1.84 86.43 -22.38
C GLY A 222 -0.92 85.60 -21.48
N GLY A 223 -0.02 84.79 -22.04
CA GLY A 223 1.06 84.11 -21.32
C GLY A 223 2.20 85.05 -20.96
N MET A 224 2.96 84.70 -19.93
CA MET A 224 3.96 85.60 -19.32
C MET A 224 5.16 85.87 -20.25
N LEU A 225 5.41 84.95 -21.19
CA LEU A 225 6.49 85.05 -22.17
C LEU A 225 6.00 85.55 -23.54
N HIS A 226 4.70 85.80 -23.70
CA HIS A 226 4.16 86.30 -24.95
C HIS A 226 4.49 87.78 -25.13
N ARG A 227 5.23 88.09 -26.20
CA ARG A 227 5.52 89.47 -26.61
C ARG A 227 4.55 89.86 -27.72
N ASN A 228 3.79 90.93 -27.47
CA ASN A 228 2.89 91.56 -28.45
C ASN A 228 3.67 92.20 -29.61
#